data_AF-A0A176VVE4-F1
#
_entry.id   AF-A0A176VVE4-F1
#
_cell.length_a   1.000
_cell.length_b   1.000
_cell.length_c   1.000
_cell.angle_alpha   90.00
_cell.angle_beta   90.00
_cell.angle_gamma   90.00
#
_symmetry.space_group_name_H-M   'P 1'
#
loop_
_entity.id
_entity.type
_entity.pdbx_description
1 polymer ?
#
loop_
_entity_poly.entity_id
_entity_poly.type
_entity_poly.pdbx_seq_one_letter_code
_entity_poly.pdbx_strand_id
1 'polypeptide(L)'
;MLAGSCSGNYGFIVYCKLCGQSQDIQFEDLGEIACRCSHVKAKGSLVVSGPLWLGPLHETEHVKSMIELARQWGWIKALGERSRSDSPADMRILEQLLEVMVDESQPSLPSGYIEMHEVGKRGKLQTTPRRNDFIQLLQQEGFVASRSHVNANAVKTNCPMDKCIELARSMNASSQPRQVATSNGTAKESRG
;
A
#
# COMPACT_ATOMS: atom_id res chain seq x y z
N MET A 1 14.93 23.24 27.54
CA MET A 1 14.49 24.20 26.50
C MET A 1 14.28 23.39 25.23
N LEU A 2 13.04 22.98 24.94
CA LEU A 2 12.70 22.18 23.76
C LEU A 2 12.08 23.10 22.71
N ALA A 3 12.95 23.76 21.95
CA ALA A 3 12.60 24.36 20.67
C ALA A 3 13.52 23.70 19.64
N GLY A 4 13.12 22.53 19.16
CA GLY A 4 13.90 21.74 18.22
C GLY A 4 12.98 20.99 17.27
N SER A 5 13.01 21.39 16.00
CA SER A 5 12.65 20.59 14.83
C SER A 5 11.18 20.50 14.41
N CYS A 6 10.53 21.64 14.14
CA CYS A 6 9.38 21.64 13.19
C CYS A 6 9.83 21.71 11.72
N SER A 7 11.12 21.97 11.44
CA SER A 7 11.65 22.15 10.09
C SER A 7 12.09 20.85 9.39
N GLY A 8 12.25 19.74 10.10
CA GLY A 8 12.76 18.48 9.52
C GLY A 8 11.72 17.58 8.83
N ASN A 9 10.43 17.93 8.92
CA ASN A 9 9.33 17.15 8.36
C ASN A 9 8.74 17.78 7.09
N TYR A 10 9.24 18.93 6.63
CA TYR A 10 8.84 19.52 5.36
C TYR A 10 9.83 19.15 4.28
N GLY A 11 9.35 18.60 3.18
CA GLY A 11 10.18 18.24 2.03
C GLY A 11 9.36 18.09 0.77
N PHE A 12 9.87 17.32 -0.17
CA PHE A 12 9.23 17.09 -1.46
C PHE A 12 9.00 15.60 -1.71
N ILE A 13 7.96 15.28 -2.47
CA ILE A 13 7.74 13.94 -3.00
C ILE A 13 8.18 13.95 -4.45
N VAL A 14 9.12 13.07 -4.80
CA VAL A 14 9.52 12.79 -6.18
C VAL A 14 8.78 11.55 -6.66
N TYR A 15 8.07 11.68 -7.78
CA TYR A 15 7.37 10.59 -8.43
C TYR A 15 7.93 10.34 -9.83
N CYS A 16 8.32 9.09 -10.11
CA CYS A 16 8.72 8.67 -11.45
C CYS A 16 7.52 8.16 -12.25
N LYS A 17 7.14 8.89 -13.30
CA LYS A 17 6.02 8.51 -14.19
C LYS A 17 6.24 7.18 -14.93
N LEU A 18 7.49 6.75 -15.08
CA LEU A 18 7.83 5.54 -15.83
C LEU A 18 7.69 4.28 -14.99
N CYS A 19 8.37 4.22 -13.84
CA CYS A 19 8.32 3.04 -12.98
C CYS A 19 7.28 3.14 -11.86
N GLY A 20 6.73 4.31 -11.57
CA GLY A 20 5.79 4.53 -10.46
C GLY A 20 6.41 4.64 -9.07
N GLN A 21 7.75 4.65 -8.96
CA GLN A 21 8.42 4.86 -7.68
C GLN A 21 8.14 6.27 -7.17
N SER A 22 7.75 6.35 -5.90
CA SER A 22 7.72 7.59 -5.12
C SER A 22 8.85 7.60 -4.10
N GLN A 23 9.41 8.77 -3.82
CA GLN A 23 10.42 8.95 -2.79
C GLN A 23 10.26 10.31 -2.13
N ASP A 24 10.42 10.31 -0.81
CA ASP A 24 10.51 11.51 0.01
C ASP A 24 11.94 12.07 -0.05
N ILE A 25 12.09 13.36 -0.32
CA ILE A 25 13.38 14.04 -0.39
C ILE A 25 13.36 15.32 0.45
N GLN A 26 14.50 15.66 1.02
CA GLN A 26 14.69 16.92 1.74
C GLN A 26 15.18 18.03 0.78
N PHE A 27 15.25 19.25 1.28
CA PHE A 27 15.70 20.40 0.48
C PHE A 27 17.13 20.22 -0.04
N GLU A 28 18.00 19.60 0.75
CA GLU A 28 19.41 19.39 0.45
C GLU A 28 19.61 18.42 -0.73
N ASP A 29 18.69 17.47 -0.91
CA ASP A 29 18.79 16.41 -1.92
C ASP A 29 18.11 16.78 -3.26
N LEU A 30 17.43 17.93 -3.33
CA LEU A 30 16.62 18.32 -4.49
C LEU A 30 17.44 18.47 -5.79
N GLY A 31 18.72 18.84 -5.68
CA GLY A 31 19.63 18.96 -6.81
C GLY A 31 20.11 17.62 -7.39
N GLU A 32 19.99 16.53 -6.63
CA GLU A 32 20.54 15.21 -6.96
C GLU A 32 19.45 14.18 -7.32
N ILE A 33 18.23 14.64 -7.56
CA ILE A 33 17.10 13.75 -7.83
C ILE A 33 17.34 12.86 -9.05
N ALA A 34 17.24 11.55 -8.83
CA ALA A 34 17.35 10.55 -9.87
C ALA A 34 16.49 9.34 -9.53
N CYS A 35 15.89 8.74 -10.56
CA CYS A 35 15.27 7.42 -10.41
C CYS A 35 16.19 6.35 -10.99
N ARG A 36 16.37 5.26 -10.24
CA ARG A 36 17.26 4.13 -10.61
C ARG A 36 16.60 3.13 -11.57
N CYS A 37 15.36 3.37 -12.01
CA CYS A 37 14.68 2.46 -12.93
C CYS A 37 15.42 2.43 -14.28
N SER A 38 15.39 1.30 -14.99
CA SER A 38 16.08 1.12 -16.28
C SER A 38 15.64 2.08 -17.41
N HIS A 39 14.62 2.91 -17.17
CA HIS A 39 14.06 3.88 -18.11
C HIS A 39 14.63 5.32 -17.97
N VAL A 40 15.77 5.51 -17.27
CA VAL A 40 16.39 6.81 -16.91
C VAL A 40 16.53 7.83 -18.07
N LYS A 41 16.59 7.38 -19.32
CA LYS A 41 16.93 8.24 -20.48
C LYS A 41 15.84 9.23 -20.91
N ALA A 42 14.63 9.19 -20.34
CA ALA A 42 13.58 10.15 -20.66
C ALA A 42 13.67 11.40 -19.76
N LYS A 43 14.13 12.52 -20.33
CA LYS A 43 14.00 13.85 -19.71
C LYS A 43 12.54 14.10 -19.32
N GLY A 44 12.30 14.63 -18.12
CA GLY A 44 10.94 14.97 -17.64
C GLY A 44 10.11 13.80 -17.08
N SER A 45 10.74 12.65 -16.80
CA SER A 45 10.09 11.49 -16.19
C SER A 45 9.81 11.64 -14.69
N LEU A 46 10.55 12.52 -14.01
CA LEU A 46 10.36 12.83 -12.60
C LEU A 46 9.45 14.04 -12.42
N VAL A 47 8.49 13.91 -11.51
CA VAL A 47 7.67 15.02 -11.01
C VAL A 47 8.05 15.27 -9.57
N VAL A 48 8.23 16.53 -9.22
CA VAL A 48 8.49 16.97 -7.85
C VAL A 48 7.25 17.70 -7.33
N SER A 49 6.78 17.34 -6.15
CA SER A 49 5.66 17.97 -5.47
C SER A 49 6.09 18.46 -4.09
N GLY A 50 5.89 19.74 -3.78
CA GLY A 50 6.22 20.31 -2.48
C GLY A 50 6.57 21.81 -2.52
N PRO A 51 7.04 22.38 -1.40
CA PRO A 51 7.26 21.69 -0.13
C PRO A 51 5.93 21.31 0.56
N LEU A 52 5.91 20.17 1.25
CA LEU A 52 4.75 19.66 1.98
C LEU A 52 5.17 18.88 3.23
N TRP A 53 4.23 18.61 4.13
CA TRP A 53 4.48 17.81 5.33
C TRP A 53 4.65 16.33 4.98
N LEU A 54 5.83 15.79 5.24
CA LEU A 54 6.23 14.39 5.06
C LEU A 54 6.31 13.61 6.38
N GLY A 55 6.13 14.29 7.51
CA GLY A 55 6.12 13.65 8.82
C GLY A 55 4.88 12.78 9.06
N PRO A 56 4.79 12.13 10.24
CA PRO A 56 3.64 11.32 10.61
C PRO A 56 2.32 12.10 10.50
N LEU A 57 1.29 11.46 9.95
CA LEU A 57 -0.08 12.00 9.94
C LEU A 57 -0.88 11.59 11.19
N HIS A 58 -0.43 10.54 11.87
CA HIS A 58 -1.08 9.95 13.02
C HIS A 58 -0.04 9.65 14.09
N GLU A 59 -0.44 9.83 15.35
CA GLU A 59 0.29 9.35 16.51
C GLU A 59 -0.43 8.10 17.05
N THR A 60 0.27 6.97 17.12
CA THR A 60 -0.33 5.66 17.45
C THR A 60 -1.15 5.70 18.76
N GLU A 61 -0.57 6.25 19.83
CA GLU A 61 -1.19 6.25 21.14
C GLU A 61 -2.38 7.22 21.23
N HIS A 62 -2.34 8.30 20.46
CA HIS A 62 -3.47 9.22 20.33
C HIS A 62 -4.65 8.52 19.64
N VAL A 63 -4.42 7.86 18.51
CA VAL A 63 -5.50 7.16 17.78
C VAL A 63 -6.06 6.00 18.62
N LYS A 64 -5.23 5.27 19.36
CA LYS A 64 -5.71 4.26 20.32
C LYS A 64 -6.59 4.86 21.41
N SER A 65 -6.22 6.03 21.93
CA SER A 65 -7.04 6.76 22.91
C SER A 65 -8.39 7.18 22.32
N MET A 66 -8.44 7.54 21.03
CA MET A 66 -9.70 7.83 20.34
C MET A 66 -10.60 6.60 20.22
N ILE A 67 -10.04 5.41 19.96
CA ILE A 67 -10.80 4.14 19.94
C ILE A 67 -11.42 3.88 21.31
N GLU A 68 -10.66 4.07 22.38
CA GLU A 68 -11.13 3.86 23.74
C GLU A 68 -12.25 4.85 24.11
N LEU A 69 -12.08 6.14 23.80
CA LEU A 69 -13.14 7.14 24.00
C LEU A 69 -14.40 6.83 23.19
N ALA A 70 -14.26 6.38 21.94
CA ALA A 70 -15.40 5.99 21.12
C ALA A 70 -16.17 4.81 21.71
N ARG A 71 -15.50 3.88 22.39
CA ARG A 71 -16.14 2.79 23.14
C ARG A 71 -16.85 3.31 24.38
N GLN A 72 -16.21 4.18 25.16
CA GLN A 72 -16.79 4.78 26.36
C GLN A 72 -18.05 5.61 26.06
N TRP A 73 -18.07 6.31 24.92
CA TRP A 73 -19.23 7.08 24.47
C TRP A 73 -20.30 6.23 23.77
N GLY A 74 -20.05 4.93 23.59
CA GLY A 74 -20.96 4.02 22.91
C GLY A 74 -21.09 4.28 21.40
N TRP A 75 -20.09 4.93 20.77
CA TRP A 75 -20.02 5.06 19.31
C TRP A 75 -19.48 3.78 18.66
N ILE A 76 -18.74 2.98 19.41
CA ILE A 76 -18.36 1.61 19.08
C ILE A 76 -18.88 0.72 20.20
N LYS A 77 -19.80 -0.21 19.89
CA LYS A 77 -20.41 -1.10 20.88
C LYS A 77 -20.18 -2.57 20.54
N ALA A 78 -19.95 -3.37 21.59
CA ALA A 78 -19.94 -4.82 21.46
C ALA A 78 -21.32 -5.34 21.00
N LEU A 79 -21.36 -6.51 20.37
CA LEU A 79 -22.61 -7.07 19.83
C LEU A 79 -23.75 -7.17 20.86
N GLY A 80 -23.41 -7.45 22.12
CA GLY A 80 -24.37 -7.57 23.23
C GLY A 80 -24.90 -6.25 23.81
N GLU A 81 -24.31 -5.11 23.44
CA GLU A 81 -24.65 -3.79 23.99
C GLU A 81 -25.47 -2.94 23.01
N ARG A 82 -25.76 -3.48 21.83
CA ARG A 82 -26.41 -2.77 20.74
C ARG A 82 -27.92 -2.64 20.98
N SER A 83 -28.42 -1.42 20.89
CA SER A 83 -29.84 -1.10 20.83
C SER A 83 -30.36 -1.26 19.40
N ARG A 84 -31.69 -1.37 19.25
CA ARG A 84 -32.37 -1.37 17.93
C ARG A 84 -32.15 -0.08 17.13
N SER A 85 -31.82 1.03 17.81
CA SER A 85 -31.53 2.33 17.19
C SER A 85 -30.09 2.46 16.69
N ASP A 86 -29.20 1.54 17.05
CA ASP A 86 -27.80 1.65 16.67
C ASP A 86 -27.61 1.16 15.23
N SER A 87 -26.81 1.89 14.44
CA SER A 87 -26.42 1.48 13.09
C SER A 87 -25.18 0.57 13.16
N PRO A 88 -25.31 -0.77 12.96
CA PRO A 88 -24.17 -1.68 13.04
C PRO A 88 -23.12 -1.42 11.96
N ALA A 89 -23.53 -0.79 10.86
CA ALA A 89 -22.65 -0.42 9.77
C ALA A 89 -21.75 0.75 10.17
N ASP A 90 -22.31 1.84 10.71
CA ASP A 90 -21.55 3.04 11.04
C ASP A 90 -20.52 2.77 12.14
N MET A 91 -20.89 1.98 13.16
CA MET A 91 -19.97 1.56 14.22
C MET A 91 -18.79 0.76 13.66
N ARG A 92 -19.05 -0.16 12.73
CA ARG A 92 -18.00 -0.95 12.07
C ARG A 92 -17.11 -0.08 11.19
N ILE A 93 -17.68 0.88 10.47
CA ILE A 93 -16.93 1.82 9.63
C ILE A 93 -15.99 2.67 10.49
N LEU A 94 -16.48 3.19 11.63
CA LEU A 94 -15.66 3.98 12.56
C LEU A 94 -14.52 3.16 13.16
N GLU A 95 -14.83 1.97 13.69
CA GLU A 95 -13.80 1.09 14.26
C GLU A 95 -12.75 0.71 13.22
N GLN A 96 -13.18 0.31 12.02
CA GLN A 96 -12.27 -0.03 10.92
C GLN A 96 -11.41 1.15 10.47
N LEU A 97 -11.98 2.37 10.43
CA LEU A 97 -11.23 3.58 10.07
C LEU A 97 -10.12 3.85 11.08
N LEU A 98 -10.43 3.83 12.38
CA LEU A 98 -9.45 4.09 13.42
C LEU A 98 -8.37 3.01 13.47
N GLU A 99 -8.73 1.73 13.27
CA GLU A 99 -7.76 0.64 13.13
C GLU A 99 -6.82 0.86 11.94
N VAL A 100 -7.34 1.28 10.78
CA VAL A 100 -6.50 1.63 9.63
C VAL A 100 -5.55 2.78 9.96
N MET A 101 -6.01 3.82 10.68
CA MET A 101 -5.15 4.93 11.09
C MET A 101 -4.05 4.50 12.07
N VAL A 102 -4.33 3.51 12.94
CA VAL A 102 -3.30 2.88 13.79
C VAL A 102 -2.30 2.13 12.92
N ASP A 103 -2.75 1.29 11.99
CA ASP A 103 -1.87 0.53 11.09
C ASP A 103 -0.95 1.46 10.27
N GLU A 104 -1.47 2.62 9.85
CA GLU A 104 -0.74 3.65 9.10
C GLU A 104 0.21 4.52 9.92
N SER A 105 0.11 4.49 11.24
CA SER A 105 0.98 5.28 12.13
C SER A 105 2.40 4.72 12.24
N GLN A 106 2.70 3.60 11.57
CA GLN A 106 4.01 2.95 11.66
C GLN A 106 5.13 3.85 11.10
N PRO A 107 6.20 4.13 11.89
CA PRO A 107 7.25 5.09 11.51
C PRO A 107 8.02 4.75 10.23
N SER A 108 8.07 3.47 9.84
CA SER A 108 8.78 3.02 8.66
C SER A 108 7.98 3.19 7.37
N LEU A 109 6.70 3.54 7.45
CA LEU A 109 5.88 3.79 6.26
C LEU A 109 6.27 5.14 5.64
N PRO A 110 6.54 5.18 4.32
CA PRO A 110 6.84 6.43 3.63
C PRO A 110 5.58 7.29 3.50
N SER A 111 5.76 8.54 3.07
CA SER A 111 4.62 9.35 2.64
C SER A 111 3.92 8.73 1.42
N GLY A 112 2.61 8.97 1.32
CA GLY A 112 1.80 8.49 0.20
C GLY A 112 1.39 7.02 0.28
N TYR A 113 1.00 6.46 -0.86
CA TYR A 113 0.51 5.09 -1.01
C TYR A 113 0.71 4.59 -2.45
N ILE A 114 0.59 3.28 -2.65
CA ILE A 114 0.62 2.64 -3.96
C ILE A 114 -0.77 2.08 -4.27
N GLU A 115 -1.35 2.47 -5.40
CA GLU A 115 -2.60 1.88 -5.88
C GLU A 115 -2.38 0.49 -6.47
N MET A 116 -3.23 -0.46 -6.11
CA MET A 116 -3.12 -1.84 -6.62
C MET A 116 -3.24 -1.90 -8.14
N HIS A 117 -4.07 -1.04 -8.74
CA HIS A 117 -4.17 -0.95 -10.19
C HIS A 117 -2.85 -0.51 -10.85
N GLU A 118 -2.09 0.38 -10.21
CA GLU A 118 -0.79 0.83 -10.72
C GLU A 118 0.25 -0.32 -10.68
N VAL A 119 0.19 -1.17 -9.66
CA VAL A 119 0.99 -2.41 -9.56
C VAL A 119 0.59 -3.38 -10.68
N GLY A 120 -0.71 -3.62 -10.88
CA GLY A 120 -1.21 -4.50 -11.93
C GLY A 120 -0.79 -4.04 -13.33
N LYS A 121 -1.02 -2.76 -13.63
CA LYS A 121 -0.70 -2.13 -14.91
C LYS A 121 0.80 -2.18 -15.22
N ARG A 122 1.66 -1.82 -14.27
CA ARG A 122 3.13 -1.84 -14.47
C ARG A 122 3.71 -3.24 -14.47
N GLY A 123 3.15 -4.13 -13.66
CA GLY A 123 3.51 -5.54 -13.64
C GLY A 123 3.10 -6.29 -14.90
N LYS A 124 2.21 -5.72 -15.72
CA LYS A 124 1.53 -6.38 -16.84
C LYS A 124 0.84 -7.65 -16.38
N LEU A 125 0.19 -7.56 -15.22
CA LEU A 125 -0.50 -8.68 -14.59
C LEU A 125 -1.83 -8.92 -15.30
N GLN A 126 -2.21 -10.19 -15.42
CA GLN A 126 -3.53 -10.54 -15.97
C GLN A 126 -4.65 -10.13 -15.01
N THR A 127 -4.38 -10.13 -13.70
CA THR A 127 -5.33 -9.70 -12.70
C THR A 127 -4.62 -8.90 -11.61
N THR A 128 -5.25 -7.78 -11.22
CA THR A 128 -4.79 -6.96 -10.10
C THR A 128 -4.86 -7.77 -8.80
N PRO A 129 -3.77 -7.85 -8.01
CA PRO A 129 -3.77 -8.61 -6.76
C PRO A 129 -4.82 -8.06 -5.79
N ARG A 130 -5.43 -8.95 -5.00
CA ARG A 130 -6.28 -8.53 -3.89
C ARG A 130 -5.43 -7.80 -2.86
N ARG A 131 -5.84 -6.60 -2.47
CA ARG A 131 -5.08 -5.71 -1.58
C ARG A 131 -4.63 -6.41 -0.29
N ASN A 132 -5.54 -7.08 0.41
CA ASN A 132 -5.23 -7.70 1.70
C ASN A 132 -4.22 -8.86 1.56
N ASP A 133 -4.39 -9.69 0.55
CA ASP A 133 -3.48 -10.80 0.25
C ASP A 133 -2.08 -10.27 -0.12
N PHE A 134 -2.02 -9.14 -0.85
CA PHE A 134 -0.76 -8.48 -1.18
C PHE A 134 -0.08 -7.84 0.04
N ILE A 135 -0.85 -7.24 0.96
CA ILE A 135 -0.32 -6.74 2.25
C ILE A 135 0.30 -7.90 3.04
N GLN A 136 -0.38 -9.04 3.12
CA GLN A 136 0.15 -10.22 3.82
C GLN A 136 1.46 -10.71 3.19
N LEU A 137 1.53 -10.75 1.85
CA LEU A 137 2.74 -11.11 1.14
C LEU A 137 3.89 -10.14 1.45
N LEU A 138 3.65 -8.83 1.41
CA LEU A 138 4.66 -7.82 1.74
C LEU A 138 5.19 -8.00 3.17
N GLN A 139 4.30 -8.26 4.13
CA GLN A 139 4.66 -8.49 5.53
C GLN A 139 5.46 -9.79 5.70
N GLN A 140 5.12 -10.86 4.98
CA GLN A 140 5.88 -12.11 4.97
C GLN A 140 7.30 -11.93 4.41
N GLU A 141 7.46 -11.03 3.44
CA GLU A 141 8.76 -10.67 2.86
C GLU A 141 9.55 -9.65 3.72
N GLY A 142 9.03 -9.28 4.90
CA GLY A 142 9.70 -8.41 5.87
C GLY A 142 9.49 -6.91 5.65
N PHE A 143 8.60 -6.52 4.72
CA PHE A 143 8.22 -5.12 4.54
C PHE A 143 7.12 -4.72 5.51
N VAL A 144 7.10 -3.43 5.87
CA VAL A 144 5.94 -2.87 6.56
C VAL A 144 4.91 -2.52 5.50
N ALA A 145 3.68 -3.00 5.70
CA ALA A 145 2.57 -2.74 4.80
C ALA A 145 1.27 -2.59 5.59
N SER A 146 0.45 -1.62 5.19
CA SER A 146 -0.88 -1.36 5.75
C SER A 146 -1.89 -1.00 4.66
N ARG A 147 -3.16 -0.96 5.06
CA ARG A 147 -4.23 -0.33 4.27
C ARG A 147 -4.03 1.19 4.22
N SER A 148 -4.78 1.86 3.34
CA SER A 148 -4.87 3.32 3.27
C SER A 148 -6.30 3.78 3.56
N HIS A 149 -6.46 4.73 4.49
CA HIS A 149 -7.70 5.43 4.81
C HIS A 149 -8.09 6.40 3.69
N VAL A 150 -7.11 6.84 2.89
CA VAL A 150 -7.32 7.75 1.75
C VAL A 150 -7.90 7.01 0.55
N ASN A 151 -7.45 5.78 0.28
CA ASN A 151 -7.91 5.00 -0.86
C ASN A 151 -8.05 3.50 -0.52
N ALA A 152 -9.27 2.99 -0.63
CA ALA A 152 -9.60 1.59 -0.32
C ALA A 152 -8.85 0.57 -1.20
N ASN A 153 -8.41 0.93 -2.40
CA ASN A 153 -7.65 0.03 -3.29
C ASN A 153 -6.14 0.33 -3.30
N ALA A 154 -5.62 0.92 -2.22
CA ALA A 154 -4.22 1.23 -2.06
C ALA A 154 -3.57 0.54 -0.86
N VAL A 155 -2.24 0.42 -0.93
CA VAL A 155 -1.37 -0.09 0.12
C VAL A 155 -0.34 0.97 0.46
N LYS A 156 -0.11 1.22 1.75
CA LYS A 156 1.09 1.93 2.19
C LYS A 156 2.16 0.91 2.49
N THR A 157 3.36 1.10 1.97
CA THR A 157 4.47 0.18 2.24
C THR A 157 5.81 0.86 2.02
N ASN A 158 6.84 0.42 2.75
CA ASN A 158 8.23 0.77 2.48
C ASN A 158 8.88 -0.10 1.39
N CYS A 159 8.14 -1.04 0.80
CA CYS A 159 8.60 -1.83 -0.34
C CYS A 159 8.72 -0.94 -1.60
N PRO A 160 9.90 -0.89 -2.24
CA PRO A 160 10.05 -0.23 -3.53
C PRO A 160 9.12 -0.79 -4.60
N MET A 161 8.74 0.03 -5.57
CA MET A 161 7.74 -0.31 -6.60
C MET A 161 8.18 -1.46 -7.51
N ASP A 162 9.47 -1.56 -7.85
CA ASP A 162 10.03 -2.67 -8.61
C ASP A 162 9.88 -4.01 -7.87
N LYS A 163 10.17 -4.03 -6.56
CA LYS A 163 9.95 -5.20 -5.72
C LYS A 163 8.46 -5.50 -5.52
N CYS A 164 7.61 -4.49 -5.40
CA CYS A 164 6.15 -4.68 -5.39
C CYS A 164 5.67 -5.42 -6.66
N ILE A 165 6.17 -5.00 -7.83
CA ILE A 165 5.84 -5.62 -9.11
C ILE A 165 6.35 -7.07 -9.16
N GLU A 166 7.56 -7.35 -8.69
CA GLU A 166 8.13 -8.69 -8.62
C GLU A 166 7.27 -9.62 -7.78
N LEU A 167 6.93 -9.21 -6.55
CA LEU A 167 6.08 -9.98 -5.63
C LEU A 167 4.68 -10.22 -6.20
N ALA A 168 4.09 -9.20 -6.83
CA ALA A 168 2.78 -9.32 -7.44
C ALA A 168 2.75 -10.30 -8.63
N ARG A 169 3.86 -10.41 -9.39
CA ARG A 169 4.01 -11.43 -10.45
C ARG A 169 4.10 -12.84 -9.87
N SER A 170 4.89 -13.04 -8.83
CA SER A 170 5.02 -14.34 -8.15
C SER A 170 3.67 -14.82 -7.58
N MET A 171 2.89 -13.89 -7.03
CA MET A 171 1.54 -14.17 -6.54
C MET A 171 0.57 -14.56 -7.67
N ASN A 172 0.62 -13.86 -8.82
CA ASN A 172 -0.21 -14.17 -9.99
C ASN A 172 0.15 -15.55 -10.60
N ALA A 173 1.44 -15.89 -10.66
CA ALA A 173 1.90 -17.18 -11.17
C ALA A 173 1.48 -18.36 -10.28
N SER A 174 1.50 -18.18 -8.97
CA SER A 174 1.07 -19.19 -7.98
C SER A 174 -0.44 -19.41 -7.95
N SER A 175 -1.21 -18.44 -8.48
CA SER A 175 -2.68 -18.48 -8.52
C SER A 175 -3.24 -19.16 -9.77
N GLN A 176 -2.38 -19.63 -10.70
CA GLN A 176 -2.81 -20.37 -11.89
C GLN A 176 -3.00 -21.87 -11.57
N PRO A 177 -4.12 -22.50 -11.98
CA PRO A 177 -4.21 -23.95 -11.93
C PRO A 177 -3.14 -24.56 -12.86
N ARG A 178 -2.33 -25.48 -12.33
CA ARG A 178 -1.41 -26.32 -13.11
C ARG A 178 -2.19 -26.91 -14.29
N GLN A 179 -1.90 -26.51 -15.52
CA GLN A 179 -2.41 -27.21 -16.68
C GLN A 179 -1.81 -28.62 -16.67
N VAL A 180 -2.67 -29.63 -16.52
CA VAL A 180 -2.31 -31.03 -16.70
C VAL A 180 -1.94 -31.20 -18.17
N ALA A 181 -0.68 -31.50 -18.44
CA ALA A 181 -0.21 -31.79 -19.78
C ALA A 181 -0.92 -33.05 -20.31
N THR A 182 -1.83 -32.89 -21.27
CA THR A 182 -2.34 -34.00 -22.06
C THR A 182 -1.28 -34.34 -23.12
N SER A 183 -0.53 -35.41 -22.86
CA SER A 183 0.31 -36.04 -23.86
C SER A 183 -0.57 -36.66 -24.95
N ASN A 184 -0.61 -36.04 -26.14
CA ASN A 184 -1.19 -36.65 -27.33
C ASN A 184 -0.31 -37.82 -27.78
N GLY A 185 -0.73 -39.04 -27.44
CA GLY A 185 -0.25 -40.27 -28.03
C GLY A 185 -0.81 -40.42 -29.44
N THR A 186 0.08 -40.29 -30.43
CA THR A 186 -0.16 -40.62 -31.83
C THR A 186 -0.18 -42.14 -31.97
N ALA A 187 -1.28 -42.70 -32.44
CA ALA A 187 -1.30 -44.03 -33.03
C ALA A 187 -2.04 -43.95 -34.37
N LYS A 188 -1.26 -43.82 -35.45
CA LYS A 188 -1.63 -44.25 -36.79
C LYS A 188 -1.89 -45.75 -36.73
N GLU A 189 -3.04 -46.21 -37.20
CA GLU A 189 -3.06 -47.51 -37.85
C GLU A 189 -4.06 -47.54 -39.01
N SER A 190 -3.49 -47.94 -40.15
CA SER A 190 -4.05 -48.03 -41.48
C SER A 190 -4.61 -49.42 -41.75
N ARG A 191 -5.68 -49.50 -42.54
CA ARG A 191 -6.01 -50.49 -43.62
C ARG A 191 -7.44 -50.99 -43.53
N GLY A 192 -8.08 -51.04 -44.70
CA GLY A 192 -9.38 -51.66 -44.96
C GLY A 192 -10.11 -50.88 -46.03
#